data_AF-A0A3S4IAB4-F1
#
_entry.id   AF-A0A3S4IAB4-F1
#
_cell.length_a   1.000
_cell.length_b   1.000
_cell.length_c   1.000
_cell.angle_alpha   90.00
_cell.angle_beta   90.00
_cell.angle_gamma   90.00
#
_symmetry.space_group_name_H-M   'P 1'
#
loop_
_entity.id
_entity.type
_entity.pdbx_description
1 polymer ?
#
loop_
_entity_poly.entity_id
_entity_poly.type
_entity_poly.pdbx_seq_one_letter_code
_entity_poly.pdbx_strand_id
1 'polypeptide(L)'
;MKPTNTELLALCFQLPELADDALPEWLPMIPAGTFTGRDGRSWINNQPESVIRATLSYPKLPFDIEHATELKGPKGEEAPAFAWLDDYRIRRWRN
;
A
#
# COMPACT_ATOMS: atom_id res chain seq x y z
N MET A 1 13.15 15.63 15.62
CA MET A 1 11.69 15.49 15.87
C MET A 1 11.36 14.02 15.71
N LYS A 2 10.76 13.36 16.71
CA LYS A 2 10.42 11.94 16.62
C LYS A 2 9.18 11.79 15.72
N PRO A 3 9.19 10.98 14.65
CA PRO A 3 7.98 10.74 13.88
C PRO A 3 7.08 9.79 14.67
N THR A 4 6.17 10.33 15.49
CA THR A 4 5.23 9.53 16.29
C THR A 4 3.87 9.34 15.61
N ASN A 5 3.67 9.87 14.40
CA ASN A 5 2.45 9.67 13.64
C ASN A 5 2.76 8.89 12.35
N THR A 6 2.16 7.70 12.24
CA THR A 6 1.99 7.00 10.97
C THR A 6 1.17 7.91 10.05
N GLU A 7 1.84 8.56 9.11
CA GLU A 7 1.15 9.31 8.07
C GLU A 7 0.52 8.32 7.11
N LEU A 8 -0.81 8.33 7.06
CA LEU A 8 -1.57 7.50 6.16
C LEU A 8 -1.56 8.16 4.77
N LEU A 9 -0.55 7.78 3.98
CA LEU A 9 -0.40 8.20 2.60
C LEU A 9 -1.42 7.49 1.72
N ALA A 10 -2.01 8.20 0.78
CA ALA A 10 -2.64 7.55 -0.35
C ALA A 10 -1.52 7.00 -1.25
N LEU A 11 -1.51 5.67 -1.40
CA LEU A 11 -0.64 4.81 -2.23
C LEU A 11 0.88 4.77 -1.97
N CYS A 12 1.50 5.67 -1.20
CA CYS A 12 2.95 5.58 -0.91
C CYS A 12 3.21 5.72 0.58
N PHE A 13 3.23 4.65 1.38
CA PHE A 13 3.60 4.76 2.80
C PHE A 13 5.11 4.80 2.98
N GLN A 14 5.57 5.57 3.96
CA GLN A 14 6.93 5.42 4.48
C GLN A 14 6.91 4.28 5.49
N LEU A 15 7.82 3.32 5.34
CA LEU A 15 8.04 2.33 6.40
C LEU A 15 8.45 3.07 7.69
N PRO A 16 7.88 2.71 8.85
CA PRO A 16 8.37 3.24 10.12
C PRO A 16 9.84 2.86 10.28
N GLU A 17 10.57 3.61 11.12
CA GLU A 17 11.92 3.22 11.53
C GLU A 17 11.84 1.80 12.11
N LEU A 18 12.48 0.85 11.43
CA LEU A 18 12.45 -0.56 11.81
C LEU A 18 13.36 -0.73 13.01
N ALA A 19 12.81 -1.13 14.16
CA ALA A 19 13.64 -1.67 15.23
C ALA A 19 14.20 -3.02 14.74
N ASP A 20 15.52 -3.17 14.80
CA ASP A 20 16.25 -4.41 14.48
C ASP A 20 16.13 -4.90 13.01
N ASP A 21 15.96 -3.99 12.05
CA ASP A 21 15.88 -4.29 10.58
C ASP A 21 14.79 -5.29 10.17
N ALA A 22 13.87 -5.65 11.07
CA ALA A 22 12.80 -6.59 10.79
C ALA A 22 11.62 -5.90 10.08
N LEU A 23 11.37 -6.27 8.82
CA LEU A 23 10.21 -5.80 8.08
C LEU A 23 8.91 -6.38 8.68
N PRO A 24 7.85 -5.57 8.81
CA PRO A 24 6.55 -6.09 9.23
C PRO A 24 5.93 -6.94 8.11
N GLU A 25 5.28 -8.03 8.51
CA GLU A 25 4.53 -8.90 7.58
C GLU A 25 3.33 -8.17 6.94
N TRP A 26 2.76 -7.16 7.64
CA TRP A 26 1.58 -6.44 7.21
C TRP A 26 1.84 -4.95 7.10
N LEU A 27 1.49 -4.37 5.95
CA LEU A 27 1.69 -2.95 5.65
C LEU A 27 0.35 -2.21 5.56
N PRO A 28 0.25 -0.99 6.12
CA PRO A 28 -0.94 -0.16 5.94
C PRO A 28 -1.00 0.33 4.50
N MET A 29 -2.06 -0.02 3.77
CA MET A 29 -2.22 0.36 2.36
C MET A 29 -3.11 1.59 2.15
N ILE A 30 -4.41 1.47 2.45
CA ILE A 30 -5.41 2.52 2.20
C ILE A 30 -6.30 2.65 3.44
N PRO A 31 -6.54 3.87 3.98
CA PRO A 31 -7.46 4.07 5.09
C PRO A 31 -8.90 3.72 4.72
N ALA A 32 -9.70 3.32 5.72
CA ALA A 32 -11.15 3.25 5.61
C ALA A 32 -11.78 4.62 5.91
N GLY A 33 -12.97 4.87 5.38
CA GLY A 33 -13.69 6.13 5.54
C GLY A 33 -13.15 7.24 4.64
N THR A 34 -13.35 8.49 5.06
CA THR A 34 -12.82 9.67 4.36
C THR A 34 -11.41 9.97 4.84
N PHE A 35 -10.48 10.19 3.92
CA PHE A 35 -9.12 10.58 4.24
C PHE A 35 -8.58 11.55 3.20
N THR A 36 -7.61 12.37 3.61
CA THR A 36 -6.94 13.36 2.76
C THR A 36 -5.45 13.05 2.72
N GLY A 37 -4.89 13.06 1.52
CA GLY A 37 -3.48 12.79 1.29
C GLY A 37 -2.63 14.02 1.58
N ARG A 38 -1.31 13.81 1.66
CA ARG A 38 -0.33 14.91 1.81
C ARG A 38 -0.42 15.92 0.67
N ASP A 39 -0.85 15.48 -0.51
CA ASP A 39 -1.05 16.33 -1.69
C ASP A 39 -2.37 17.14 -1.67
N GLY A 40 -3.17 17.02 -0.61
CA GLY A 40 -4.42 17.75 -0.41
C GLY A 40 -5.64 17.14 -1.09
N ARG A 41 -5.49 16.05 -1.86
CA ARG A 41 -6.63 15.33 -2.44
C ARG A 41 -7.32 14.49 -1.36
N SER A 42 -8.63 14.31 -1.51
CA SER A 42 -9.46 13.54 -0.57
C SER A 42 -10.14 12.38 -1.27
N TRP A 43 -10.25 11.25 -0.57
CA TRP A 43 -10.88 10.03 -1.06
C TRP A 43 -11.87 9.48 -0.03
N ILE A 44 -12.77 8.62 -0.51
CA ILE A 44 -13.77 7.92 0.31
C ILE A 44 -13.60 6.43 0.07
N ASN A 45 -13.29 5.70 1.14
CA ASN A 45 -13.26 4.24 1.18
C ASN A 45 -14.27 3.74 2.24
N ASN A 46 -15.55 3.94 2.00
CA ASN A 46 -16.63 3.56 2.93
C ASN A 46 -17.04 2.08 2.83
N GLN A 47 -16.46 1.32 1.90
CA GLN A 47 -16.71 -0.10 1.68
C GLN A 47 -15.38 -0.87 1.52
N PRO A 48 -14.50 -0.87 2.52
CA PRO A 48 -13.17 -1.47 2.42
C PRO A 48 -13.21 -2.98 2.13
N GLU A 49 -14.24 -3.69 2.56
CA GLU A 49 -14.46 -5.11 2.21
C GLU A 49 -14.66 -5.30 0.71
N SER A 50 -15.38 -4.38 0.06
CA SER A 50 -15.60 -4.40 -1.38
C SER A 50 -14.31 -4.12 -2.14
N VAL A 51 -13.47 -3.20 -1.63
CA VAL A 51 -12.14 -2.93 -2.19
C VAL A 51 -11.25 -4.18 -2.13
N ILE A 52 -11.17 -4.84 -0.96
CA ILE A 52 -10.39 -6.08 -0.81
C ILE A 52 -10.89 -7.17 -1.76
N ARG A 53 -12.21 -7.37 -1.84
CA ARG A 53 -12.80 -8.36 -2.75
C ARG A 53 -12.48 -8.07 -4.21
N ALA A 54 -12.54 -6.81 -4.61
CA ALA A 54 -12.16 -6.40 -5.96
C ALA A 54 -10.67 -6.67 -6.21
N THR A 55 -9.78 -6.29 -5.30
CA THR A 55 -8.33 -6.54 -5.43
C THR A 55 -8.01 -8.02 -5.57
N LEU A 56 -8.63 -8.88 -4.74
CA LEU A 56 -8.43 -10.34 -4.80
C LEU A 56 -8.99 -10.99 -6.08
N SER A 57 -9.81 -10.28 -6.86
CA SER A 57 -10.29 -10.75 -8.17
C SER A 57 -9.29 -10.48 -9.31
N TYR A 58 -8.28 -9.64 -9.09
CA TYR A 58 -7.18 -9.41 -10.02
C TYR A 58 -6.03 -10.41 -9.78
N PRO A 59 -5.14 -10.64 -10.76
CA PRO A 59 -3.88 -11.31 -10.51
C PRO A 59 -3.12 -10.69 -9.35
N LYS A 60 -2.32 -11.49 -8.63
CA LYS A 60 -1.50 -11.01 -7.52
C LYS A 60 -0.71 -9.76 -7.94
N LEU A 61 -0.76 -8.73 -7.11
CA LEU A 61 -0.08 -7.48 -7.38
C LEU A 61 1.41 -7.60 -6.99
N PRO A 62 2.35 -7.23 -7.88
CA PRO A 62 3.76 -7.17 -7.56
C PRO A 62 4.10 -5.89 -6.79
N PHE A 63 5.08 -6.00 -5.89
CA PHE A 63 5.88 -4.85 -5.48
C PHE A 63 6.99 -4.65 -6.49
N ASP A 64 6.98 -3.51 -7.17
CA ASP A 64 8.00 -3.12 -8.11
C ASP A 64 8.65 -1.78 -7.70
N ILE A 65 9.74 -1.45 -8.38
CA ILE A 65 10.44 -0.17 -8.19
C ILE A 65 10.04 0.76 -9.33
N GLU A 66 9.70 2.00 -9.00
CA GLU A 66 9.38 3.06 -9.96
C GLU A 66 8.32 2.66 -11.00
N HIS A 67 7.30 1.90 -10.57
CA HIS A 67 6.21 1.42 -11.43
C HIS A 67 6.71 0.62 -12.66
N ALA A 68 7.82 -0.11 -12.54
CA ALA A 68 8.44 -0.80 -13.67
C ALA A 68 7.51 -1.79 -14.39
N THR A 69 6.64 -2.51 -13.67
CA THR A 69 5.72 -3.48 -14.28
C THR A 69 4.69 -2.81 -15.21
N GLU A 70 4.26 -1.60 -14.88
CA GLU A 70 3.35 -0.80 -15.70
C GLU A 70 4.07 -0.05 -16.83
N LEU A 71 5.26 0.51 -16.56
CA LEU A 71 5.96 1.40 -17.49
C LEU A 71 6.91 0.69 -18.47
N LYS A 72 7.56 -0.39 -18.02
CA LYS A 72 8.60 -1.14 -18.76
C LYS A 72 8.08 -2.48 -19.27
N GLY A 73 7.26 -3.17 -18.47
CA GLY A 73 6.67 -4.47 -18.83
C GLY A 73 6.01 -4.49 -20.22
N PRO A 74 5.11 -3.54 -20.56
CA PRO A 74 4.47 -3.49 -21.87
C PRO A 74 5.42 -3.26 -23.05
N LYS A 75 6.63 -2.77 -22.79
CA LYS A 75 7.68 -2.53 -23.81
C LYS A 75 8.60 -3.74 -23.99
N GLY A 76 8.42 -4.80 -23.20
CA GLY A 76 9.32 -5.96 -23.18
C GLY A 76 10.67 -5.69 -22.51
N GLU A 77 10.79 -4.58 -21.78
CA GLU A 77 11.96 -4.27 -20.96
C GLU A 77 11.91 -5.05 -19.63
N GLU A 78 13.05 -5.13 -18.93
CA GLU A 78 13.09 -5.77 -17.60
C GLU A 78 12.21 -5.02 -16.60
N ALA A 79 11.26 -5.76 -16.01
CA ALA A 79 10.33 -5.28 -14.99
C ALA A 79 10.13 -6.35 -13.90
N PRO A 80 11.17 -6.64 -13.08
CA PRO A 80 11.08 -7.66 -12.05
C PRO A 80 10.15 -7.22 -10.91
N ALA A 81 9.40 -8.19 -10.37
CA ALA A 81 8.76 -8.06 -9.07
C ALA A 81 9.81 -8.32 -7.97
N PHE A 82 9.87 -7.43 -6.97
CA PHE A 82 10.75 -7.56 -5.80
C PHE A 82 10.06 -8.23 -4.61
N ALA A 83 8.73 -8.21 -4.59
CA ALA A 83 7.88 -8.96 -3.67
C ALA A 83 6.48 -9.13 -4.28
N TRP A 84 5.63 -9.92 -3.62
CA TRP A 84 4.24 -10.14 -4.02
C TRP A 84 3.31 -9.86 -2.85
N LEU A 85 2.16 -9.25 -3.14
CA LEU A 85 1.09 -9.09 -2.17
C LEU A 85 0.23 -10.36 -2.14
N ASP A 86 0.26 -11.06 -1.00
CA ASP A 86 -0.41 -12.36 -0.85
C ASP A 86 -1.80 -12.29 -0.24
N ASP A 87 -2.06 -11.32 0.65
CA ASP A 87 -3.35 -11.21 1.35
C ASP A 87 -3.65 -9.75 1.76
N TYR A 88 -4.93 -9.46 2.00
CA TYR A 88 -5.44 -8.14 2.35
C TYR A 88 -6.50 -8.25 3.44
N ARG A 89 -6.40 -7.39 4.46
CA ARG A 89 -7.35 -7.37 5.57
C ARG A 89 -7.67 -5.97 6.05
N ILE A 90 -8.88 -5.82 6.59
CA ILE A 90 -9.23 -4.64 7.37
C ILE A 90 -8.56 -4.77 8.73
N ARG A 91 -7.77 -3.77 9.09
CA ARG A 91 -7.16 -3.69 10.42
C ARG A 91 -7.65 -2.45 11.15
N ARG A 92 -8.26 -2.67 12.32
CA ARG A 92 -8.52 -1.59 13.29
C ARG A 92 -7.28 -1.41 14.13
N TRP A 93 -6.66 -0.25 14.02
CA TRP A 93 -5.65 0.17 14.98
C TRP A 93 -6.38 0.63 16.24
N ARG A 94 -6.07 0.03 17.40
CA ARG A 94 -6.53 0.59 18.67
C ARG A 94 -5.64 1.78 19.00
N ASN A 95 -6.29 2.85 19.45
CA ASN A 95 -5.64 3.98 20.11
C ASN A 95 -5.02 3.53 21.43
#